data_AF-A0A6G3TPU7-F1
#
_entry.id   AF-A0A6G3TPU7-F1
#
_cell.length_a   1.000
_cell.length_b   1.000
_cell.length_c   1.000
_cell.angle_alpha   90.00
_cell.angle_beta   90.00
_cell.angle_gamma   90.00
#
_symmetry.space_group_name_H-M   'P 1'
#
loop_
_entity.id
_entity.type
_entity.pdbx_description
1 polymer ?
#
loop_
_entity_poly.entity_id
_entity_poly.type
_entity_poly.pdbx_seq_one_letter_code
_entity_poly.pdbx_strand_id
1 'polypeptide(L)'
;GWLKGPELEQQVEARLGRRQLLDGEAPPPFRVILSEAVLRTSLRDVGAWREQLAHLAEMAERPSITLQVLPFRAGTHGLMNTAVKFLRLPNGRVVAYTENDLRGELVEENTSVELLQRRYDAMRDLALSPAESREFILRTLEEAPCEPSI
;
A
#
# COMPACT_ATOMS: atom_id res chain seq x y z
N GLY A 1 11.43 -0.37 -16.27
CA GLY A 1 10.06 0.17 -16.31
C GLY A 1 9.82 0.83 -17.66
N TRP A 2 8.56 0.93 -18.10
CA TRP A 2 8.19 1.45 -19.43
C TRP A 2 8.22 2.99 -19.57
N LEU A 3 8.44 3.71 -18.46
CA LEU A 3 8.57 5.17 -18.42
C LEU A 3 10.03 5.60 -18.69
N LYS A 4 10.24 6.64 -19.50
CA LYS A 4 11.57 7.17 -19.85
C LYS A 4 11.58 8.71 -19.80
N GLY A 5 12.74 9.28 -19.45
CA GLY A 5 12.97 10.74 -19.52
C GLY A 5 12.13 11.55 -18.51
N PRO A 6 11.58 12.71 -18.90
CA PRO A 6 10.98 13.67 -17.96
C PRO A 6 9.76 13.12 -17.19
N GLU A 7 9.01 12.16 -17.77
CA GLU A 7 7.90 11.48 -17.07
C GLU A 7 8.40 10.58 -15.93
N LEU A 8 9.56 9.93 -16.11
CA LEU A 8 10.21 9.15 -15.07
C LEU A 8 10.69 10.07 -13.94
N GLU A 9 11.34 11.19 -14.28
CA GLU A 9 11.79 12.18 -13.31
C GLU A 9 10.62 12.73 -12.48
N GLN A 10 9.50 13.07 -13.12
CA GLN A 10 8.32 13.55 -12.42
C GLN A 10 7.72 12.50 -11.46
N GLN A 11 7.69 11.23 -11.86
CA GLN A 11 7.26 10.12 -11.00
C GLN A 11 8.21 9.89 -9.82
N VAL A 12 9.51 10.05 -10.04
CA VAL A 12 10.54 9.95 -9.01
C VAL A 12 10.39 11.10 -8.02
N GLU A 13 10.29 12.34 -8.49
CA GLU A 13 10.06 13.52 -7.65
C GLU A 13 8.79 13.39 -6.82
N ALA A 14 7.68 12.95 -7.42
CA ALA A 14 6.44 12.71 -6.69
C ALA A 14 6.60 11.61 -5.61
N ARG A 15 7.41 10.58 -5.87
CA ARG A 15 7.71 9.53 -4.89
C ARG A 15 8.59 10.05 -3.76
N LEU A 16 9.59 10.87 -4.06
CA LEU A 16 10.45 11.52 -3.06
C LEU A 16 9.67 12.49 -2.18
N GLY A 17 8.81 13.32 -2.78
CA GLY A 17 7.96 14.26 -2.02
C GLY A 17 7.00 13.55 -1.06
N ARG A 18 6.39 12.42 -1.48
CA ARG A 18 5.56 11.60 -0.57
C ARG A 18 6.39 11.00 0.56
N ARG A 19 7.60 10.53 0.28
CA ARG A 19 8.50 9.99 1.31
C ARG A 19 8.88 11.05 2.33
N GLN A 20 9.27 12.25 1.89
CA GLN A 20 9.57 13.37 2.78
C GLN A 20 8.39 13.74 3.68
N LEU A 21 7.15 13.66 3.19
CA LEU A 21 5.96 13.90 4.00
C LEU A 21 5.78 12.85 5.11
N LEU A 22 6.08 11.59 4.83
CA LEU A 22 6.00 10.48 5.80
C LEU A 22 7.19 10.44 6.76
N ASP A 23 8.32 11.02 6.37
CA ASP A 23 9.56 11.11 7.15
C ASP A 23 9.71 12.44 7.93
N GLY A 24 8.78 13.40 7.76
CA GLY A 24 8.83 14.72 8.40
C GLY A 24 8.57 14.72 9.91
N GLU A 25 8.72 15.88 10.56
CA GLU A 25 8.57 16.02 12.03
C GLU A 25 7.15 15.72 12.55
N ALA A 26 6.13 15.91 11.72
CA ALA A 26 4.73 15.63 12.05
C ALA A 26 4.06 14.84 10.92
N PRO A 27 4.41 13.56 10.74
CA PRO A 27 3.92 12.78 9.61
C PRO A 27 2.41 12.54 9.76
N PRO A 28 1.62 12.67 8.67
CA PRO A 28 0.20 12.39 8.73
C PRO A 28 -0.04 10.90 9.04
N PRO A 29 -1.12 10.55 9.76
CA PRO A 29 -1.47 9.16 9.95
C PRO A 29 -1.73 8.50 8.59
N PHE A 30 -0.97 7.44 8.31
CA PHE A 30 -1.03 6.70 7.06
C PHE A 30 -1.46 5.27 7.32
N ARG A 31 -2.50 4.81 6.62
CA ARG A 31 -2.97 3.41 6.71
C ARG A 31 -2.99 2.79 5.32
N VAL A 32 -2.47 1.57 5.24
CA VAL A 32 -2.49 0.76 4.01
C VAL A 32 -2.89 -0.68 4.33
N ILE A 33 -3.70 -1.26 3.44
CA ILE A 33 -4.02 -2.69 3.46
C ILE A 33 -3.47 -3.28 2.17
N LEU A 34 -2.51 -4.19 2.28
CA LEU A 34 -1.87 -4.86 1.16
C LEU A 34 -2.46 -6.26 1.00
N SER A 35 -2.77 -6.67 -0.23
CA SER A 35 -3.10 -8.07 -0.50
C SER A 35 -1.86 -8.94 -0.31
N GLU A 36 -2.04 -10.12 0.30
CA GLU A 36 -1.02 -11.16 0.37
C GLU A 36 -0.37 -11.45 -0.99
N ALA A 37 -1.13 -11.36 -2.09
CA ALA A 37 -0.60 -11.55 -3.45
C ALA A 37 0.56 -10.60 -3.78
N VAL A 38 0.49 -9.34 -3.32
CA VAL A 38 1.53 -8.34 -3.59
C VAL A 38 2.83 -8.71 -2.90
N LEU A 39 2.74 -9.25 -1.68
CA LEU A 39 3.92 -9.67 -0.92
C LEU A 39 4.52 -10.95 -1.46
N ARG A 40 3.71 -11.89 -1.97
CA ARG A 40 4.15 -13.18 -2.52
C ARG A 40 4.61 -13.12 -3.98
N THR A 41 4.32 -12.04 -4.69
CA THR A 41 4.75 -11.86 -6.09
C THR A 41 6.17 -11.31 -6.10
N SER A 42 7.16 -12.18 -6.29
CA SER A 42 8.56 -11.77 -6.32
C SER A 42 8.87 -10.86 -7.51
N LEU A 43 9.77 -9.89 -7.30
CA LEU A 43 10.40 -9.20 -8.42
C LEU A 43 11.35 -10.16 -9.15
N ARG A 44 11.73 -9.80 -10.38
CA ARG A 44 12.79 -10.52 -11.12
C ARG A 44 14.13 -10.44 -10.40
N ASP A 45 14.37 -9.31 -9.74
CA ASP A 45 15.51 -9.09 -8.85
C ASP A 45 15.10 -9.49 -7.42
N VAL A 46 15.65 -10.61 -6.96
CA VAL A 46 15.32 -11.19 -5.66
C VAL A 46 15.90 -10.34 -4.52
N GLY A 47 17.10 -9.77 -4.70
CA GLY A 47 17.71 -8.86 -3.75
C GLY A 47 16.80 -7.65 -3.49
N ALA A 48 16.35 -7.00 -4.58
CA ALA A 48 15.42 -5.87 -4.50
C ALA A 48 14.07 -6.25 -3.86
N TRP A 49 13.56 -7.46 -4.12
CA TRP A 49 12.32 -7.93 -3.50
C TRP A 49 12.48 -8.11 -1.98
N ARG A 50 13.60 -8.71 -1.53
CA ARG A 50 13.92 -8.86 -0.11
C ARG A 50 14.09 -7.50 0.58
N GLU A 51 14.77 -6.56 -0.06
CA GLU A 51 14.89 -5.18 0.44
C GLU A 51 13.53 -4.50 0.61
N GLN A 52 12.61 -4.68 -0.35
CA GLN A 52 11.25 -4.14 -0.23
C GLN A 52 10.48 -4.75 0.94
N LEU A 53 10.54 -6.06 1.13
CA LEU A 53 9.88 -6.73 2.26
C LEU A 53 10.47 -6.25 3.60
N ALA A 54 11.79 -6.16 3.71
CA ALA A 54 12.47 -5.65 4.90
C ALA A 54 12.05 -4.21 5.20
N HIS A 55 12.00 -3.35 4.17
CA HIS A 55 11.56 -1.97 4.32
C HIS A 55 10.09 -1.88 4.77
N LEU A 56 9.18 -2.71 4.24
CA LEU A 56 7.80 -2.74 4.70
C LEU A 56 7.68 -3.16 6.18
N ALA A 57 8.49 -4.13 6.61
CA ALA A 57 8.52 -4.56 8.02
C ALA A 57 9.03 -3.44 8.95
N GLU A 58 10.04 -2.68 8.53
CA GLU A 58 10.55 -1.51 9.24
C GLU A 58 9.49 -0.39 9.31
N MET A 59 8.84 -0.07 8.19
CA MET A 59 7.80 0.97 8.16
C MET A 59 6.60 0.63 9.05
N ALA A 60 6.28 -0.66 9.20
CA ALA A 60 5.21 -1.12 10.08
C ALA A 60 5.48 -0.87 11.58
N GLU A 61 6.72 -0.54 11.98
CA GLU A 61 7.06 -0.16 13.36
C GLU A 61 6.78 1.31 13.67
N ARG A 62 6.59 2.14 12.64
CA ARG A 62 6.40 3.59 12.84
C ARG A 62 5.01 3.87 13.39
N PRO A 63 4.87 4.69 14.45
CA PRO A 63 3.58 4.97 15.08
C PRO A 63 2.59 5.72 14.15
N SER A 64 3.10 6.43 13.15
CA SER A 64 2.28 7.12 12.14
C SER A 64 1.80 6.20 11.01
N ILE A 65 2.29 4.96 10.93
CA ILE A 65 1.98 4.02 9.85
C ILE A 65 1.21 2.83 10.41
N THR A 66 0.05 2.55 9.84
CA THR A 66 -0.68 1.30 10.05
C THR A 66 -0.65 0.47 8.77
N LEU A 67 0.18 -0.56 8.75
CA LEU A 67 0.22 -1.53 7.66
C LEU A 67 -0.55 -2.78 8.07
N GLN A 68 -1.51 -3.19 7.24
CA GLN A 68 -2.20 -4.46 7.39
C GLN A 68 -2.07 -5.32 6.13
N VAL A 69 -2.09 -6.63 6.30
CA VAL A 69 -2.11 -7.61 5.20
C VAL A 69 -3.48 -8.25 5.13
N LEU A 70 -4.09 -8.26 3.94
CA LEU A 70 -5.30 -9.00 3.64
C LEU A 70 -4.91 -10.40 3.15
N PRO A 71 -5.11 -11.46 3.95
CA PRO A 71 -4.68 -12.80 3.60
C PRO A 71 -5.65 -13.45 2.60
N PHE A 72 -5.20 -14.45 1.84
CA PHE A 72 -6.06 -15.15 0.87
C PHE A 72 -7.29 -15.80 1.50
N ARG A 73 -7.20 -16.24 2.76
CA ARG A 73 -8.33 -16.79 3.52
C ARG A 73 -9.48 -15.81 3.72
N ALA A 74 -9.26 -14.50 3.51
CA ALA A 74 -10.32 -13.50 3.58
C ALA A 74 -11.38 -13.68 2.47
N GLY A 75 -11.03 -14.37 1.37
CA GLY A 75 -11.93 -14.61 0.27
C GLY A 75 -12.34 -13.33 -0.45
N THR A 76 -13.57 -13.31 -0.98
CA THR A 76 -14.08 -12.18 -1.77
C THR A 76 -14.45 -10.98 -0.90
N HIS A 77 -14.06 -9.78 -1.30
CA HIS A 77 -14.39 -8.53 -0.61
C HIS A 77 -14.82 -7.43 -1.58
N GLY A 78 -15.42 -6.35 -1.06
CA GLY A 78 -16.05 -5.30 -1.87
C GLY A 78 -15.11 -4.42 -2.72
N LEU A 79 -13.79 -4.65 -2.64
CA LEU A 79 -12.75 -3.85 -3.31
C LEU A 79 -11.78 -4.71 -4.15
N MET A 80 -12.17 -5.91 -4.56
CA MET A 80 -11.29 -6.81 -5.32
C MET A 80 -10.86 -6.28 -6.70
N ASN A 81 -11.69 -5.45 -7.32
CA ASN A 81 -11.51 -5.05 -8.72
C ASN A 81 -10.83 -3.69 -8.88
N THR A 82 -10.51 -3.00 -7.79
CA THR A 82 -10.05 -1.61 -7.83
C THR A 82 -9.26 -1.27 -6.59
N ALA A 83 -8.06 -0.70 -6.79
CA ALA A 83 -7.33 -0.04 -5.72
C ALA A 83 -8.02 1.29 -5.38
N VAL A 84 -8.24 1.54 -4.09
CA VAL A 84 -8.87 2.78 -3.59
C VAL A 84 -7.93 3.47 -2.62
N LYS A 85 -7.71 4.76 -2.82
CA LYS A 85 -6.95 5.63 -1.92
C LYS A 85 -7.90 6.69 -1.36
N PHE A 86 -7.98 6.83 -0.05
CA PHE A 86 -8.74 7.91 0.58
C PHE A 86 -7.82 9.05 0.97
N LEU A 87 -8.21 10.28 0.64
CA LEU A 87 -7.46 11.49 0.93
C LEU A 87 -8.33 12.41 1.77
N ARG A 88 -7.81 12.84 2.92
CA ARG A 88 -8.41 13.93 3.69
C ARG A 88 -7.82 15.25 3.23
N LEU A 89 -8.67 16.10 2.69
CA LEU A 89 -8.29 17.44 2.23
C LEU A 89 -8.15 18.41 3.40
N PRO A 90 -7.43 19.55 3.24
CA PRO A 90 -7.25 20.55 4.30
C PRO A 90 -8.57 21.12 4.85
N ASN A 91 -9.64 21.13 4.04
CA ASN A 91 -10.97 21.56 4.45
C ASN A 91 -11.77 20.47 5.21
N GLY A 92 -11.15 19.33 5.52
CA GLY A 92 -11.75 18.22 6.25
C GLY A 92 -12.54 17.22 5.39
N ARG A 93 -12.85 17.55 4.13
CA ARG A 93 -13.55 16.63 3.20
C ARG A 93 -12.67 15.42 2.90
N VAL A 94 -13.31 14.27 2.73
CA VAL A 94 -12.66 13.05 2.25
C VAL A 94 -13.04 12.86 0.79
N VAL A 95 -12.05 12.60 -0.04
CA VAL A 95 -12.23 12.16 -1.43
C VAL A 95 -11.61 10.79 -1.61
N ALA A 96 -12.11 10.03 -2.58
CA ALA A 96 -11.53 8.75 -2.95
C ALA A 96 -10.90 8.85 -4.33
N TYR A 97 -9.77 8.19 -4.51
CA TYR A 97 -9.14 8.01 -5.82
C TYR A 97 -9.12 6.52 -6.13
N THR A 98 -9.78 6.16 -7.23
CA THR A 98 -9.84 4.79 -7.73
C THR A 98 -9.01 4.68 -8.98
N GLU A 99 -8.23 3.61 -9.13
CA GLU A 99 -7.31 3.44 -10.26
C GLU A 99 -7.44 2.05 -10.87
N ASN A 100 -7.40 2.00 -12.20
CA ASN A 100 -7.19 0.79 -12.99
C ASN A 100 -5.93 0.94 -13.85
N ASP A 101 -5.59 -0.09 -14.61
CA ASP A 101 -4.34 -0.12 -15.40
C ASP A 101 -4.23 1.00 -16.47
N LEU A 102 -5.33 1.66 -16.82
CA LEU A 102 -5.39 2.66 -17.89
C LEU A 102 -5.65 4.08 -17.39
N ARG A 103 -6.43 4.24 -16.31
CA ARG A 103 -6.86 5.53 -15.80
C ARG A 103 -7.19 5.47 -14.31
N GLY A 104 -7.07 6.63 -13.67
CA GLY A 104 -7.66 6.87 -12.36
C GLY A 104 -8.83 7.85 -12.42
N GLU A 105 -9.67 7.78 -11.41
CA GLU A 105 -10.87 8.60 -11.24
C GLU A 105 -10.88 9.18 -9.83
N LEU A 106 -11.11 10.49 -9.74
CA LEU A 106 -11.32 11.18 -8.48
C LEU A 106 -12.82 11.19 -8.17
N VAL A 107 -13.21 10.54 -7.07
CA VAL A 107 -14.58 10.45 -6.58
C VAL A 107 -14.75 11.48 -5.47
N GLU A 108 -15.55 12.51 -5.75
CA GLU A 108 -15.82 13.62 -4.82
C GLU A 108 -17.25 13.64 -4.27
N GLU A 109 -18.15 12.87 -4.88
CA GLU A 109 -19.54 12.75 -4.45
C GLU A 109 -19.60 12.00 -3.11
N ASN A 110 -20.14 12.66 -2.07
CA ASN A 110 -20.12 12.15 -0.69
C ASN A 110 -20.70 10.74 -0.55
N THR A 111 -21.84 10.46 -1.18
CA THR A 111 -22.52 9.15 -1.17
C THR A 111 -21.64 8.05 -1.75
N SER A 112 -20.96 8.33 -2.86
CA SER A 112 -20.01 7.41 -3.50
C SER A 112 -18.76 7.19 -2.64
N VAL A 113 -18.22 8.25 -2.03
CA VAL A 113 -17.09 8.14 -1.08
C VAL A 113 -17.48 7.30 0.13
N GLU A 114 -18.65 7.54 0.73
CA GLU A 114 -19.15 6.78 1.88
C GLU A 114 -19.33 5.29 1.55
N LEU A 115 -19.84 4.97 0.35
CA LEU A 115 -19.95 3.58 -0.10
C LEU A 115 -18.59 2.89 -0.17
N LEU A 116 -17.58 3.56 -0.72
CA LEU A 116 -16.22 3.04 -0.78
C LEU A 116 -15.62 2.88 0.62
N GLN A 117 -15.87 3.83 1.53
CA GLN A 117 -15.42 3.74 2.93
C GLN A 117 -16.02 2.53 3.65
N ARG A 118 -17.32 2.28 3.50
CA ARG A 118 -17.96 1.08 4.09
C ARG A 118 -17.34 -0.21 3.57
N ARG A 119 -17.01 -0.29 2.27
CA ARG A 119 -16.33 -1.44 1.69
C ARG A 119 -14.90 -1.59 2.20
N TYR A 120 -14.21 -0.46 2.40
CA TYR A 120 -12.87 -0.44 3.00
C TYR A 120 -12.89 -0.93 4.45
N ASP A 121 -13.84 -0.45 5.26
CA ASP A 121 -13.99 -0.88 6.65
C ASP A 121 -14.30 -2.38 6.74
N ALA A 122 -15.23 -2.89 5.92
CA ALA A 122 -15.51 -4.32 5.86
C ALA A 122 -14.27 -5.15 5.44
N MET A 123 -13.47 -4.66 4.49
CA MET A 123 -12.21 -5.31 4.09
C MET A 123 -11.16 -5.26 5.20
N ARG A 124 -11.09 -4.16 5.94
CA ARG A 124 -10.18 -3.98 7.07
C ARG A 124 -10.44 -4.99 8.17
N ASP A 125 -11.72 -5.28 8.44
CA ASP A 125 -12.12 -6.23 9.47
C ASP A 125 -11.74 -7.69 9.11
N LEU A 126 -11.45 -7.97 7.83
CA LEU A 126 -10.93 -9.25 7.35
C LEU A 126 -9.40 -9.30 7.29
N ALA A 127 -8.72 -8.16 7.39
CA ALA A 127 -7.27 -8.07 7.33
C ALA A 127 -6.65 -8.52 8.66
N LEU A 128 -5.41 -8.98 8.61
CA LEU A 128 -4.61 -9.26 9.80
C LEU A 128 -4.45 -7.99 10.64
N SER A 129 -4.27 -8.16 11.95
CA SER A 129 -3.88 -7.03 12.81
C SER A 129 -2.51 -6.47 12.37
N PRO A 130 -2.15 -5.23 12.72
CA PRO A 130 -0.85 -4.67 12.35
C PRO A 130 0.34 -5.53 12.81
N ALA A 131 0.26 -6.14 14.00
CA ALA A 131 1.29 -7.03 14.53
C ALA A 131 1.42 -8.32 13.69
N GLU A 132 0.29 -9.01 13.45
CA GLU A 132 0.26 -10.23 12.62
C GLU A 132 0.68 -9.94 11.16
N SER A 133 0.40 -8.74 10.67
CA SER A 133 0.80 -8.29 9.33
C SER A 133 2.31 -8.12 9.22
N ARG A 134 2.96 -7.54 10.23
CA ARG A 134 4.43 -7.43 10.29
C ARG A 134 5.06 -8.82 10.38
N GLU A 135 4.53 -9.71 11.21
CA GLU A 135 5.00 -11.10 11.30
C GLU A 135 4.84 -11.82 9.95
N PHE A 136 3.73 -11.61 9.25
CA PHE A 136 3.51 -12.15 7.91
C PHE A 136 4.60 -11.69 6.92
N ILE A 137 4.95 -10.40 6.91
CA ILE A 137 5.99 -9.85 6.04
C ILE A 137 7.36 -10.45 6.37
N LEU A 138 7.71 -10.53 7.66
CA LEU A 138 8.99 -11.10 8.09
C LEU A 138 9.13 -12.58 7.69
N ARG A 139 8.09 -13.37 7.91
CA ARG A 139 8.05 -14.77 7.43
C ARG A 139 8.20 -14.85 5.92
N THR A 140 7.53 -13.97 5.16
CA THR A 140 7.67 -13.94 3.68
C THR A 140 9.12 -13.62 3.27
N LEU A 141 9.80 -12.75 4.00
CA LEU A 141 11.22 -12.41 3.79
C LEU A 141 12.15 -13.59 4.12
N GLU A 142 11.86 -14.36 5.17
CA GLU A 142 12.61 -15.57 5.54
C GLU A 142 12.45 -16.69 4.49
N GLU A 143 11.23 -16.85 3.95
CA GLU A 143 10.92 -17.81 2.88
C GLU A 143 11.52 -17.41 1.53
N ALA A 144 11.84 -16.12 1.33
CA ALA A 144 12.38 -15.62 0.07
C ALA A 144 13.79 -16.19 -0.18
N PRO A 145 14.08 -16.75 -1.37
CA PRO A 145 15.39 -17.33 -1.66
C PRO A 145 16.50 -16.29 -1.46
N CYS A 146 17.59 -16.68 -0.80
CA CYS A 146 18.84 -15.92 -0.87
C CYS A 146 19.36 -16.00 -2.31
N GLU A 147 19.91 -14.91 -2.85
CA GLU A 147 20.63 -14.99 -4.12
C GLU A 147 21.65 -16.13 -4.05
N PRO A 148 21.77 -16.98 -5.08
CA PRO A 148 22.90 -17.88 -5.16
C PRO A 148 24.15 -17.02 -5.15
N SER A 149 25.04 -17.25 -4.18
CA SER A 149 26.35 -16.60 -4.18
C SER A 149 27.03 -16.90 -5.51
N ILE A 150 27.19 -15.87 -6.35
CA ILE A 150 28.03 -15.93 -7.56
C ILE A 150 29.41 -15.40 -7.19
#